data_AF-A0A2G3AF76-F1
#
_entry.id   AF-A0A2G3AF76-F1
#
_cell.length_a   1.000
_cell.length_b   1.000
_cell.length_c   1.000
_cell.angle_alpha   90.00
_cell.angle_beta   90.00
_cell.angle_gamma   90.00
#
_symmetry.space_group_name_H-M   'P 1'
#
loop_
_entity.id
_entity.type
_entity.pdbx_description
1 polymer ?
#
loop_
_entity_poly.entity_id
_entity_poly.type
_entity_poly.pdbx_seq_one_letter_code
_entity_poly.pdbx_strand_id
1 'polypeptide(L)'
;MLDNFGGNGVPVAAMKTELCGWGVVAAESINKGDFIIEYIGEVIDDALGEKRLWDMKYKGDKNFYMCELRKDFTIDATFKGNLSRFLNHSCDPNCKLEKWNPSCVGQSRFLS
;
A
#
# COMPACT_ATOMS: atom_id res chain seq x y z
N MET A 1 -19.31 -18.45 10.78
CA MET A 1 -18.30 -17.65 11.48
C MET A 1 -17.86 -16.61 10.47
N LEU A 2 -18.26 -15.36 10.68
CA LEU A 2 -17.83 -14.23 9.87
C LEU A 2 -16.56 -13.75 10.52
N ASP A 3 -15.43 -14.02 9.88
CA ASP A 3 -14.15 -13.72 10.47
C ASP A 3 -13.89 -12.21 10.32
N ASN A 4 -13.91 -11.50 11.45
CA ASN A 4 -13.52 -10.09 11.59
C ASN A 4 -11.99 -9.96 11.41
N PHE A 5 -11.46 -10.17 10.20
CA PHE A 5 -10.01 -10.13 9.94
C PHE A 5 -9.46 -8.72 9.61
N GLY A 6 -10.30 -7.71 9.51
CA GLY A 6 -9.90 -6.31 9.45
C GLY A 6 -10.04 -5.69 10.83
N GLY A 7 -8.96 -5.65 11.62
CA GLY A 7 -8.93 -4.71 12.73
C GLY A 7 -9.15 -3.30 12.17
N ASN A 8 -9.86 -2.43 12.89
CA ASN A 8 -9.86 -1.01 12.54
C ASN A 8 -8.43 -0.51 12.68
N GLY A 9 -7.73 -0.34 11.55
CA GLY A 9 -6.42 0.28 11.54
C GLY A 9 -6.49 1.69 12.12
N VAL A 10 -5.36 2.21 12.61
CA VAL A 10 -5.33 3.56 13.18
C VAL A 10 -5.85 4.59 12.16
N PRO A 11 -6.64 5.59 12.58
CA PRO A 11 -7.12 6.63 11.70
C PRO A 11 -5.97 7.41 11.04
N VAL A 12 -5.99 7.47 9.72
CA VAL A 12 -5.02 8.21 8.90
C VAL A 12 -5.71 9.12 7.91
N ALA A 13 -5.04 10.20 7.50
CA ALA A 13 -5.54 11.17 6.54
C ALA A 13 -4.54 11.45 5.41
N ALA A 14 -5.04 11.79 4.23
CA ALA A 14 -4.19 12.25 3.13
C ALA A 14 -3.73 13.69 3.38
N MET A 15 -2.45 13.96 3.11
CA MET A 15 -1.87 15.30 3.21
C MET A 15 -1.06 15.60 1.95
N LYS A 16 -1.17 16.83 1.43
CA LYS A 16 -0.32 17.28 0.32
C LYS A 16 1.04 17.71 0.88
N THR A 17 2.10 17.12 0.36
CA THR A 17 3.49 17.45 0.70
C THR A 17 4.08 18.41 -0.33
N GLU A 18 5.14 19.12 0.02
CA GLU A 18 5.79 20.10 -0.86
C GLU A 18 6.60 19.43 -1.98
N LEU A 19 7.21 18.28 -1.71
CA LEU A 19 8.20 17.65 -2.60
C LEU A 19 7.76 16.31 -3.20
N CYS A 20 6.95 15.53 -2.50
CA CYS A 20 6.68 14.13 -2.83
C CYS A 20 5.23 13.90 -3.27
N GLY A 21 4.48 14.95 -3.60
CA GLY A 21 3.07 14.83 -3.93
C GLY A 21 2.22 14.55 -2.69
N TRP A 22 1.39 13.53 -2.72
CA TRP A 22 0.53 13.17 -1.58
C TRP A 22 1.25 12.27 -0.59
N GLY A 23 0.91 12.40 0.68
CA GLY A 23 1.38 11.58 1.79
C GLY A 23 0.23 11.15 2.69
N VAL A 24 0.55 10.32 3.68
CA VAL A 24 -0.37 9.92 4.75
C VAL A 24 0.15 10.45 6.08
N VAL A 25 -0.75 11.00 6.89
CA VAL A 25 -0.46 11.45 8.25
C VAL A 25 -1.38 10.73 9.23
N ALA A 26 -0.84 10.41 10.42
CA ALA A 26 -1.61 9.86 11.51
C ALA A 26 -2.58 10.93 12.06
N ALA A 27 -3.84 10.58 12.27
CA ALA A 27 -4.80 11.49 12.91
C ALA A 27 -4.75 11.41 14.44
N GLU A 28 -4.07 10.40 14.99
CA GLU A 28 -3.86 10.19 16.41
C GLU A 28 -2.45 9.62 16.70
N SER A 29 -2.10 9.49 17.98
CA SER A 29 -0.83 8.88 18.38
C SER A 29 -0.84 7.38 18.08
N ILE A 30 0.23 6.89 17.46
CA ILE A 30 0.39 5.47 17.09
C ILE A 30 1.49 4.87 17.97
N ASN A 31 1.22 3.75 18.63
CA ASN A 31 2.23 3.01 19.37
C ASN A 31 2.98 2.08 18.41
N LYS A 32 4.22 1.73 18.75
CA LYS A 32 5.03 0.81 17.95
C LYS A 32 4.35 -0.56 17.81
N GLY A 33 4.24 -1.06 16.58
CA GLY A 33 3.60 -2.33 16.26
C GLY A 33 2.08 -2.25 16.05
N ASP A 34 1.46 -1.08 16.20
CA ASP A 34 0.05 -0.89 15.89
C ASP A 34 -0.21 -1.11 14.40
N PHE A 35 -1.36 -1.74 14.10
CA PHE A 35 -1.81 -1.91 12.73
C PHE A 35 -2.34 -0.59 12.15
N ILE A 36 -1.74 -0.16 11.05
CA ILE A 36 -2.06 1.12 10.41
C ILE A 36 -3.13 0.95 9.34
N ILE A 37 -2.80 0.24 8.26
CA ILE A 37 -3.68 0.10 7.11
C ILE A 37 -3.25 -1.06 6.21
N GLU A 38 -4.20 -1.71 5.54
CA GLU A 38 -3.90 -2.69 4.49
C GLU A 38 -3.53 -1.99 3.18
N TYR A 39 -2.54 -2.52 2.46
CA TYR A 39 -2.22 -2.06 1.12
C TYR A 39 -3.19 -2.68 0.11
N ILE A 40 -4.27 -1.95 -0.20
CA ILE A 40 -5.35 -2.44 -1.05
C ILE A 40 -5.14 -1.97 -2.49
N GLY A 41 -5.26 -2.90 -3.43
CA GLY A 41 -5.29 -2.65 -4.86
C GLY A 41 -5.73 -3.87 -5.66
N GLU A 42 -5.62 -3.81 -6.98
CA GLU A 42 -5.87 -4.95 -7.86
C GLU A 42 -4.70 -5.93 -7.80
N VAL A 43 -4.97 -7.22 -7.55
CA VAL A 43 -3.92 -8.25 -7.67
C VAL A 43 -3.76 -8.60 -9.14
N ILE A 44 -2.57 -8.35 -9.68
CA ILE A 44 -2.20 -8.58 -11.08
C ILE A 44 -0.98 -9.49 -11.18
N ASP A 45 -0.83 -10.17 -12.30
CA ASP A 45 0.35 -10.97 -12.62
C ASP A 45 1.48 -10.11 -13.21
N ASP A 46 2.66 -10.71 -13.38
CA ASP A 46 3.86 -10.02 -13.89
C ASP A 46 3.64 -9.48 -15.31
N ALA A 47 2.92 -10.21 -16.17
CA ALA A 47 2.67 -9.79 -17.55
C ALA A 47 1.80 -8.51 -17.61
N LEU A 48 0.73 -8.45 -16.82
CA LEU A 48 -0.10 -7.25 -16.72
C LEU A 48 0.63 -6.11 -16.00
N GLY A 49 1.42 -6.44 -14.98
CA GLY A 49 2.26 -5.47 -14.26
C GLY A 49 3.26 -4.78 -15.17
N GLU A 50 4.03 -5.55 -15.94
CA GLU A 50 4.99 -5.02 -16.92
C GLU A 50 4.29 -4.14 -17.97
N LYS A 51 3.17 -4.62 -18.52
CA LYS A 51 2.38 -3.83 -19.49
C LYS A 51 1.97 -2.47 -18.91
N ARG A 52 1.43 -2.45 -17.68
CA ARG A 52 1.00 -1.20 -17.01
C ARG A 52 2.19 -0.26 -16.76
N LEU A 53 3.34 -0.80 -16.34
CA LEU A 53 4.56 0.00 -16.13
C LEU A 53 5.05 0.66 -17.43
N TRP A 54 5.01 -0.06 -18.55
CA TRP A 54 5.33 0.52 -19.86
C TRP A 54 4.34 1.62 -20.25
N ASP A 55 3.04 1.37 -20.15
CA ASP A 55 2.00 2.37 -20.47
C ASP A 55 2.17 3.65 -19.63
N MET A 56 2.47 3.51 -18.33
CA MET A 56 2.73 4.63 -17.42
C MET A 56 3.99 5.41 -17.82
N LYS A 57 5.07 4.70 -18.18
CA LYS A 57 6.30 5.31 -18.66
C LYS A 57 6.07 6.11 -19.94
N TYR A 58 5.30 5.58 -20.89
CA TYR A 58 4.96 6.29 -22.13
C TYR A 58 4.09 7.53 -21.88
N LYS A 59 3.22 7.51 -20.87
CA LYS A 59 2.41 8.66 -20.46
C LYS A 59 3.19 9.70 -19.66
N GLY A 60 4.40 9.37 -19.20
CA GLY A 60 5.19 10.23 -18.33
C GLY A 60 4.68 10.28 -16.89
N ASP A 61 4.00 9.23 -16.43
CA ASP A 61 3.53 9.12 -15.06
C ASP A 61 4.72 9.11 -14.09
N LYS A 62 4.59 9.86 -13.00
CA LYS A 62 5.67 10.03 -11.99
C LYS A 62 5.45 9.23 -10.72
N ASN A 63 4.23 8.70 -10.52
CA ASN A 63 3.84 8.01 -9.30
C ASN A 63 3.49 6.55 -9.62
N PHE A 64 4.13 5.61 -8.94
CA PHE A 64 3.93 4.17 -9.12
C PHE A 64 3.39 3.56 -7.84
N TYR A 65 2.34 2.76 -7.95
CA TYR A 65 1.59 2.21 -6.82
C TYR A 65 1.56 0.67 -6.84
N MET A 66 2.71 0.09 -7.20
CA MET A 66 2.92 -1.35 -7.31
C MET A 66 3.58 -1.88 -6.05
N CYS A 67 3.02 -2.92 -5.45
CA CYS A 67 3.54 -3.57 -4.26
C CYS A 67 3.58 -5.08 -4.46
N GLU A 68 4.77 -5.67 -4.42
CA GLU A 68 4.93 -7.12 -4.62
C GLU A 68 4.30 -7.89 -3.45
N LEU A 69 3.30 -8.73 -3.77
CA LEU A 69 2.64 -9.56 -2.78
C LEU A 69 3.42 -10.87 -2.59
N ARG A 70 3.65 -11.60 -3.68
CA ARG A 70 4.44 -12.83 -3.73
C ARG A 70 5.01 -13.00 -5.14
N LYS A 71 5.82 -14.03 -5.33
CA LYS A 71 6.31 -14.39 -6.67
C LYS A 71 5.13 -14.47 -7.65
N ASP A 72 5.28 -13.82 -8.80
CA ASP A 72 4.32 -13.73 -9.91
C ASP A 72 3.04 -12.90 -9.63
N PHE A 73 2.91 -12.26 -8.46
CA PHE A 73 1.73 -11.46 -8.09
C PHE A 73 2.08 -10.13 -7.42
N THR A 74 1.54 -9.06 -7.98
CA THR A 74 1.70 -7.68 -7.52
C THR A 74 0.33 -7.07 -7.21
N ILE A 75 0.26 -6.27 -6.15
CA ILE A 75 -0.89 -5.40 -5.87
C ILE A 75 -0.65 -4.07 -6.58
N ASP A 76 -1.54 -3.71 -7.50
CA ASP A 76 -1.56 -2.43 -8.21
C ASP A 76 -2.67 -1.52 -7.65
N ALA A 77 -2.27 -0.47 -6.93
CA ALA A 77 -3.17 0.53 -6.38
C ALA A 77 -3.34 1.78 -7.28
N THR A 78 -2.97 1.69 -8.56
CA THR A 78 -3.03 2.81 -9.51
C THR A 78 -4.47 3.26 -9.75
N PHE A 79 -5.37 2.32 -10.05
CA PHE A 79 -6.77 2.60 -10.41
C PHE A 79 -7.77 2.30 -9.29
N LYS A 80 -7.49 1.32 -8.43
CA LYS A 80 -8.31 0.93 -7.30
C LYS A 80 -7.41 0.79 -6.09
N GLY A 81 -7.74 1.45 -4.99
CA GLY A 81 -6.97 1.36 -3.75
C GLY A 81 -7.52 2.27 -2.66
N ASN A 82 -6.83 2.32 -1.53
CA ASN A 82 -7.17 3.19 -0.39
C ASN A 82 -6.02 4.19 -0.11
N LEU A 83 -6.04 4.83 1.06
CA LEU A 83 -5.01 5.81 1.46
C LEU A 83 -3.59 5.24 1.51
N SER A 84 -3.42 3.92 1.66
CA SER A 84 -2.10 3.26 1.74
C SER A 84 -1.21 3.52 0.52
N ARG A 85 -1.80 3.82 -0.65
CA ARG A 85 -1.06 4.16 -1.87
C ARG A 85 -0.25 5.46 -1.75
N PHE A 86 -0.55 6.29 -0.77
CA PHE A 86 0.17 7.54 -0.49
C PHE A 86 1.22 7.39 0.62
N LEU A 87 1.45 6.17 1.12
CA LEU A 87 2.58 5.92 2.03
C LEU A 87 3.88 6.08 1.24
N ASN A 88 4.69 7.05 1.66
CA ASN A 88 5.92 7.42 0.98
C ASN A 88 7.10 6.56 1.45
N HIS A 89 8.11 6.49 0.59
CA HIS A 89 9.42 5.97 0.96
C HIS A 89 10.17 7.01 1.82
N SER A 90 10.87 6.53 2.86
CA SER A 90 11.77 7.30 3.69
C SER A 90 13.05 6.50 3.93
N CYS A 91 14.20 7.19 3.98
CA CYS A 91 15.48 6.60 4.39
C CYS A 91 15.52 6.27 5.89
N ASP A 92 14.67 6.93 6.68
CA ASP A 92 14.44 6.66 8.10
C ASP A 92 12.94 6.37 8.29
N PRO A 93 12.50 5.13 8.03
CA PRO A 93 11.08 4.78 8.04
C PRO A 93 10.55 4.63 9.48
N ASN A 94 9.29 5.03 9.68
CA ASN A 94 8.55 4.88 10.94
C ASN A 94 7.41 3.86 10.84
N CYS A 95 7.34 3.12 9.72
CA CYS A 95 6.37 2.07 9.45
C CYS A 95 7.04 0.97 8.63
N LYS A 96 6.52 -0.25 8.72
CA LYS A 96 6.95 -1.42 7.93
C LYS A 96 5.77 -2.09 7.25
N LEU A 97 6.01 -2.61 6.06
CA LEU A 97 5.09 -3.49 5.34
C LEU A 97 5.32 -4.94 5.80
N GLU A 98 4.26 -5.61 6.25
CA GLU A 98 4.26 -7.02 6.60
C GLU A 98 3.34 -7.82 5.68
N LYS A 99 3.87 -8.94 5.17
CA LYS A 99 3.09 -9.93 4.43
C LYS A 99 2.37 -10.83 5.43
N TRP A 100 1.06 -10.74 5.50
CA TRP A 100 0.22 -11.55 6.37
C TRP A 100 -0.48 -12.65 5.57
N ASN A 101 -0.27 -13.91 5.95
CA ASN A 101 -0.86 -15.08 5.30
C ASN A 101 -1.76 -15.86 6.28
N PRO A 102 -3.03 -15.45 6.48
CA PRO A 102 -3.92 -16.16 7.39
C PRO A 102 -4.55 -17.41 6.75
N SER A 103 -4.75 -17.46 5.42
CA SER A 103 -5.60 -18.51 4.82
C SER A 103 -5.61 -18.55 3.27
N CYS A 104 -4.45 -18.55 2.61
CA CYS A 104 -4.23 -18.80 1.16
C CYS A 104 -4.33 -17.60 0.19
N VAL A 105 -4.94 -16.49 0.60
CA VAL A 105 -4.86 -15.20 -0.12
C VAL A 105 -3.87 -14.33 0.64
N GLY A 106 -2.68 -14.10 0.08
CA GLY A 106 -1.70 -13.25 0.74
C GLY A 106 -2.22 -11.82 0.86
N GLN A 107 -1.91 -11.18 1.99
CA GLN A 107 -2.24 -9.77 2.24
C GLN A 107 -0.97 -9.00 2.61
N SER A 108 -0.93 -7.71 2.30
CA SER A 108 0.14 -6.80 2.70
C SER A 108 -0.44 -5.72 3.61
N ARG A 109 0.13 -5.57 4.81
CA ARG A 109 -0.36 -4.68 5.88
C ARG A 109 0.75 -3.79 6.40
N PHE A 110 0.46 -2.54 6.74
CA PHE A 110 1.43 -1.64 7.37
C PHE A 110 1.28 -1.64 8.90
N LEU A 111 2.42 -1.75 9.59
CA LEU A 111 2.57 -1.54 11.03
C LEU A 111 3.51 -0.37 11.29
N SER A 112 3.42 0.29 12.44
CA SER A 112 4.43 1.26 12.93
C SER A 112 5.72 0.60 13.44
#